data_AF-A0A962EW24-F1
#
_entry.id   AF-A0A962EW24-F1
#
_cell.length_a   1.000
_cell.length_b   1.000
_cell.length_c   1.000
_cell.angle_alpha   90.00
_cell.angle_beta   90.00
_cell.angle_gamma   90.00
#
_symmetry.space_group_name_H-M   'P 1'
#
loop_
_entity.id
_entity.type
_entity.pdbx_description
1 polymer ?
#
loop_
_entity_poly.entity_id
_entity_poly.type
_entity_poly.pdbx_seq_one_letter_code
_entity_poly.pdbx_strand_id
1 'polypeptide(L)' 'MNGQNIRIRLKAFDHRILDASTREIVNTAKRTGAEVRGPIPLPTRIERFTVNRSPHVDKKSREQ' A
#
# COMPACT_ATOMS: atom_id res chain seq x y z
N MET A 1 29.38 3.58 -14.95
CA MET A 1 28.41 2.47 -14.98
C MET A 1 27.04 3.07 -15.18
N ASN A 2 26.33 2.73 -16.26
CA ASN A 2 24.99 3.25 -16.53
C ASN A 2 24.11 3.02 -15.28
N GLY A 3 23.76 4.09 -14.58
CA GLY A 3 23.07 4.04 -13.29
C GLY A 3 21.64 3.53 -13.45
N GLN A 4 21.49 2.20 -13.43
CA GLN A 4 20.20 1.52 -13.49
C GLN A 4 19.45 1.77 -12.18
N ASN A 5 18.62 2.79 -12.17
CA ASN A 5 17.79 3.15 -11.01
C ASN A 5 16.44 2.43 -11.09
N ILE A 6 16.28 1.38 -10.29
CA ILE A 6 15.02 0.63 -10.18
C ILE A 6 14.17 1.25 -9.07
N ARG A 7 12.92 1.61 -9.39
CA ARG A 7 11.93 2.10 -8.41
C ARG A 7 10.86 1.05 -8.20
N ILE A 8 10.79 0.51 -6.99
CA ILE A 8 9.78 -0.48 -6.60
C ILE A 8 8.66 0.23 -5.84
N ARG A 9 7.42 0.08 -6.29
CA ARG A 9 6.24 0.61 -5.62
C ARG A 9 5.31 -0.52 -5.20
N LEU A 10 5.16 -0.70 -3.89
CA LEU A 10 4.29 -1.72 -3.32
C LEU A 10 2.90 -1.13 -3.02
N LYS A 11 1.85 -1.93 -3.23
CA LYS A 11 0.46 -1.61 -2.88
C LYS A 11 -0.18 -2.86 -2.30
N ALA A 12 -0.85 -2.73 -1.16
CA ALA A 12 -1.62 -3.80 -0.55
C ALA A 12 -2.79 -3.19 0.24
N PHE A 13 -3.82 -3.99 0.51
CA PHE A 13 -4.91 -3.62 1.41
C PHE A 13 -4.54 -3.85 2.89
N ASP A 14 -3.81 -4.94 3.18
CA ASP A 14 -3.31 -5.25 4.52
C ASP A 14 -1.86 -4.76 4.68
N HIS A 15 -1.63 -3.97 5.73
CA HIS A 15 -0.32 -3.47 6.13
C HIS A 15 0.65 -4.60 6.53
N ARG A 16 0.17 -5.70 7.13
CA ARG A 16 1.04 -6.77 7.65
C ARG A 16 1.83 -7.45 6.53
N ILE A 17 1.13 -7.75 5.44
CA ILE A 17 1.72 -8.38 4.25
C ILE A 17 2.68 -7.39 3.58
N LEU A 18 2.29 -6.11 3.49
CA LEU A 18 3.12 -5.06 2.92
C LEU A 18 4.45 -4.93 3.67
N ASP A 19 4.43 -4.92 5.00
CA ASP A 19 5.62 -4.80 5.83
C ASP A 19 6.53 -6.03 5.73
N ALA A 20 5.94 -7.23 5.68
CA ALA A 20 6.68 -8.47 5.49
C ALA A 20 7.44 -8.48 4.16
N SER A 21 6.75 -8.21 3.04
CA SER A 21 7.37 -8.14 1.71
C SER A 21 8.40 -7.02 1.61
N THR A 22 8.13 -5.86 2.22
CA THR A 22 9.08 -4.74 2.24
C THR A 22 10.39 -5.13 2.92
N ARG A 23 10.32 -5.81 4.07
CA ARG A 23 11.52 -6.28 4.78
C ARG A 23 12.30 -7.30 3.97
N GLU A 24 11.62 -8.24 3.32
CA GLU A 24 12.25 -9.26 2.49
C GLU A 24 13.01 -8.65 1.30
N ILE A 25 12.39 -7.70 0.59
CA ILE A 25 13.02 -7.00 -0.55
C ILE A 25 14.24 -6.20 -0.08
N VAL A 26 14.11 -5.46 1.02
CA VAL A 26 15.22 -4.67 1.57
C VAL A 26 16.39 -5.55 2.00
N ASN A 27 16.12 -6.67 2.66
CA ASN A 27 17.17 -7.62 3.08
C ASN A 27 17.87 -8.24 1.87
N THR A 28 17.11 -8.55 0.82
CA THR A 28 17.66 -9.12 -0.42
C THR A 28 18.53 -8.12 -1.17
N ALA A 29 18.06 -6.88 -1.33
CA ALA A 29 18.83 -5.81 -1.98
C ALA A 29 20.10 -5.41 -1.21
N LYS A 30 20.05 -5.44 0.12
CA LYS A 30 21.24 -5.26 0.97
C LYS A 30 22.25 -6.40 0.79
N ARG A 31 21.77 -7.65 0.69
CA ARG A 31 22.65 -8.83 0.50
C ARG A 31 23.36 -8.80 -0.86
N THR A 32 22.73 -8.27 -1.89
CA THR A 32 23.35 -8.12 -3.23
C THR A 32 24.25 -6.89 -3.36
N GLY A 33 24.38 -6.07 -2.30
CA GLY A 33 25.24 -4.88 -2.30
C GLY A 33 24.66 -3.67 -3.05
N ALA A 34 23.35 -3.65 -3.32
CA ALA A 34 22.70 -2.50 -3.94
C ALA A 34 22.46 -1.38 -2.91
N GLU A 35 22.62 -0.12 -3.32
CA GLU A 35 22.23 1.03 -2.50
C GLU A 35 20.70 1.11 -2.40
N VAL A 36 20.18 0.98 -1.18
CA VAL A 36 18.74 1.04 -0.91
C VAL A 36 18.39 2.37 -0.26
N ARG A 37 17.55 3.15 -0.93
CA ARG A 37 16.75 4.19 -0.27
C ARG A 37 15.62 3.46 0.47
N GLY A 38 15.61 3.55 1.79
CA GLY A 38 14.71 2.78 2.66
C GLY A 38 13.23 2.89 2.30
N PRO A 39 12.35 2.09 2.91
CA PRO A 39 10.92 2.14 2.59
C PRO A 39 10.36 3.53 2.91
N ILE A 40 9.92 4.25 1.87
CA ILE A 40 9.30 5.57 1.99
C ILE A 40 7.79 5.34 2.05
N PRO A 41 7.14 5.52 3.23
CA PRO A 41 5.70 5.38 3.32
C PRO A 41 5.03 6.52 2.56
N LEU A 42 4.08 6.16 1.71
CA LEU A 42 3.20 7.13 1.05
C LEU A 42 1.88 7.21 1.82
N PRO A 43 1.16 8.35 1.76
CA PRO A 43 -0.16 8.47 2.35
C PRO A 43 -1.09 7.35 1.88
N THR A 44 -1.83 6.75 2.82
CA THR A 44 -2.82 5.72 2.51
C THR A 44 -4.01 6.36 1.80
N ARG A 45 -4.37 5.82 0.63
CA ARG A 45 -5.56 6.24 -0.07
C ARG A 45 -6.77 5.57 0.59
N ILE A 46 -7.65 6.37 1.17
CA ILE A 46 -8.88 5.91 1.80
C ILE A 46 -10.03 6.26 0.86
N GLU A 47 -10.64 5.25 0.27
CA GLU A 47 -11.86 5.41 -0.55
C GLU A 47 -13.06 5.01 0.32
N ARG A 48 -13.94 5.98 0.60
CA ARG A 48 -15.16 5.76 1.39
C ARG A 48 -16.36 5.87 0.48
N PHE A 49 -17.23 4.87 0.51
CA PHE A 49 -18.44 4.84 -0.30
C PHE A 49 -19.64 4.85 0.63
N THR A 50 -20.55 5.80 0.44
CA THR A 50 -21.78 5.87 1.23
C THR A 50 -22.93 5.25 0.46
N VAL A 51 -23.52 4.19 1.00
CA VAL A 51 -24.68 3.50 0.42
C VAL A 51 -25.90 3.61 1.32
N ASN A 52 -27.10 3.58 0.75
CA ASN A 52 -28.34 3.50 1.53
C ASN A 52 -28.47 2.07 2.06
N ARG A 53 -28.90 1.91 3.32
CA ARG A 53 -29.07 0.57 3.92
C ARG A 53 -30.28 -0.19 3.38
N SER A 54 -31.30 0.53 2.91
CA SER A 54 -32.55 -0.05 2.45
C SER A 54 -32.89 0.47 1.05
N PRO A 55 -33.48 -0.40 0.19
CA PRO A 55 -33.81 -0.04 -1.19
C PRO A 55 -35.04 0.88 -1.29
N HIS A 56 -35.94 0.90 -0.29
CA HIS A 56 -37.25 1.54 -0.42
C HIS A 56 -37.63 2.49 0.74
N VAL A 57 -37.42 2.07 2.00
CA VAL A 57 -37.77 2.85 3.20
C VAL A 57 -36.48 3.27 3.94
N ASP A 58 -36.49 4.39 4.67
CA ASP A 58 -35.35 4.92 5.45
C ASP A 58 -34.17 5.52 4.66
N LYS A 59 -34.47 6.46 3.75
CA LYS A 59 -33.47 7.23 2.96
C LYS A 59 -32.40 7.98 3.79
N LYS A 60 -32.66 8.22 5.09
CA LYS A 60 -31.71 8.85 6.02
C LYS A 60 -30.72 7.83 6.63
N SER A 61 -31.00 6.53 6.52
CA SER A 61 -30.13 5.47 7.03
C SER A 61 -29.08 5.11 5.98
N ARG A 62 -27.82 5.44 6.26
CA ARG A 62 -26.67 5.23 5.37
C ARG A 62 -25.57 4.41 6.05
N GLU A 63 -24.81 3.69 5.26
CA GLU A 63 -23.63 2.91 5.66
C GLU A 63 -22.40 3.42 4.88
N GLN A 64 -21.22 3.36 5.50
CA GLN A 64 -19.96 3.93 5.00
C GLN A 64 -18.86 2.88 4.95
#